data_AF-A0A7J6AT73-F1
#
_entry.id   AF-A0A7J6AT73-F1
#
_cell.length_a   1.000
_cell.length_b   1.000
_cell.length_c   1.000
_cell.angle_alpha   90.00
_cell.angle_beta   90.00
_cell.angle_gamma   90.00
#
_symmetry.space_group_name_H-M   'P 1'
#
loop_
_entity.id
_entity.type
_entity.pdbx_description
1 polymer ?
#
loop_
_entity_poly.entity_id
_entity_poly.type
_entity_poly.pdbx_seq_one_letter_code
_entity_poly.pdbx_strand_id
1 'polypeptide(L)'
;MPEVTQDAAPHLNLFLTRKCDRGEKPVSVIERCYAAVNYTFCNKYNSRNTPVMASKGAKETFANKLGFKSSGSKAVEAELEKLKKENAQLKKTLDEISKRNGRHHPTRPDSDKAKLLERILSLETMRERNTQQLLSKEQEISTMRQQLQAEGGEVVASLQNQLDQKRQEAEHREKLFQNLSQETEELKNKLLAVTAKCQTFEKRSTDMQVPSGEIAMVEEQLRDALEKNQHWLVYDQQREAYVQGILARSAELEQQLNQAKQTLDQQHKETNSEGQSSANMQQEKQLQECQREMEEECKRASRLQAEVMELKAKYEEKSRELVRAQEELQEERRSGRQTLAEERKLNTARVARLQCEVEAADVRLEEERKRAAELLLQVNLVQKSLLAQNENQKRMAVLEQQIQLSARDFENEKLDRESVQHQLHKVLKELRKARDQIACLESAKPQRETRFSEPSSYTRLDLDKLTRQDRILNPTSPLKSSNTLDESFLECPNCRASYPVSQHRALLAHLDYCFN
;
A
#
# COMPACT_ATOMS: atom_id res chain seq x y z
N MET A 1 -66.94 5.09 27.35
CA MET A 1 -65.48 5.31 27.41
C MET A 1 -64.93 5.03 26.02
N PRO A 2 -64.59 6.07 25.24
CA PRO A 2 -64.30 5.93 23.82
C PRO A 2 -62.79 5.86 23.48
N GLU A 3 -62.55 5.35 22.28
CA GLU A 3 -61.47 5.67 21.31
C GLU A 3 -60.25 6.50 21.75
N VAL A 4 -59.05 5.94 21.52
CA VAL A 4 -58.00 6.63 20.74
C VAL A 4 -57.32 5.63 19.82
N THR A 5 -57.47 5.81 18.51
CA THR A 5 -56.66 5.19 17.46
C THR A 5 -55.48 6.11 17.12
N GLN A 6 -54.30 5.55 16.81
CA GLN A 6 -53.32 6.25 15.98
C GLN A 6 -52.32 5.29 15.30
N ASP A 7 -52.50 5.12 13.99
CA ASP A 7 -51.51 4.54 13.08
C ASP A 7 -50.34 5.51 12.83
N ALA A 8 -49.14 4.96 12.65
CA ALA A 8 -48.04 5.65 11.97
C ALA A 8 -47.03 4.65 11.37
N ALA A 9 -47.19 4.31 10.09
CA ALA A 9 -46.17 3.64 9.29
C ALA A 9 -45.37 4.66 8.47
N PRO A 10 -44.03 4.54 8.34
CA PRO A 10 -43.26 5.32 7.39
C PRO A 10 -43.17 4.61 6.02
N HIS A 11 -43.51 5.35 4.96
CA HIS A 11 -43.48 4.86 3.57
C HIS A 11 -42.05 4.61 3.06
N LEU A 12 -41.88 3.50 2.33
CA LEU A 12 -40.81 3.31 1.35
C LEU A 12 -41.01 4.29 0.18
N ASN A 13 -39.94 4.98 -0.22
CA ASN A 13 -39.88 5.70 -1.49
C ASN A 13 -38.91 5.00 -2.44
N LEU A 14 -39.45 4.35 -3.49
CA LEU A 14 -38.68 3.93 -4.64
C LEU A 14 -38.36 5.15 -5.52
N PHE A 15 -37.10 5.30 -5.92
CA PHE A 15 -36.77 5.99 -7.16
C PHE A 15 -35.77 5.15 -7.97
N LEU A 16 -36.32 4.43 -8.95
CA LEU A 16 -35.58 3.87 -10.07
C LEU A 16 -36.03 4.62 -11.33
N THR A 17 -35.10 5.20 -12.10
CA THR A 17 -34.88 4.78 -13.49
C THR A 17 -33.77 5.56 -14.23
N ARG A 18 -32.98 4.79 -14.98
CA ARG A 18 -32.39 5.10 -16.30
C ARG A 18 -31.39 6.26 -16.45
N LYS A 19 -30.15 5.87 -16.73
CA LYS A 19 -29.59 5.99 -18.10
C LYS A 19 -28.60 4.85 -18.39
N CYS A 20 -28.74 4.24 -19.56
CA CYS A 20 -27.75 3.31 -20.14
C CYS A 20 -26.90 4.02 -21.20
N ASP A 21 -25.85 3.33 -21.61
CA ASP A 21 -25.12 3.48 -22.87
C ASP A 21 -24.31 4.77 -23.12
N ARG A 22 -23.04 4.69 -22.77
CA ARG A 22 -22.01 4.58 -23.82
C ARG A 22 -20.84 3.72 -23.35
N GLY A 23 -20.55 2.65 -24.09
CA GLY A 23 -19.44 1.75 -23.79
C GLY A 23 -18.16 2.17 -24.49
N GLU A 24 -17.05 2.15 -23.76
CA GLU A 24 -15.70 2.05 -24.31
C GLU A 24 -14.85 1.30 -23.25
N LYS A 25 -14.24 0.18 -23.64
CA LYS A 25 -13.38 -0.63 -22.76
C LYS A 25 -11.92 -0.25 -23.02
N PRO A 26 -11.14 0.20 -22.02
CA PRO A 26 -9.68 0.19 -22.13
C PRO A 26 -9.18 -1.25 -21.95
N VAL A 27 -8.90 -1.91 -23.07
CA VAL A 27 -8.32 -3.26 -23.11
C VAL A 27 -6.81 -3.19 -22.85
N SER A 28 -6.32 -4.06 -21.96
CA SER A 28 -4.91 -4.47 -21.77
C SER A 28 -3.82 -3.38 -21.79
N VAL A 29 -3.41 -2.91 -20.60
CA VAL A 29 -2.06 -2.34 -20.39
C VAL A 29 -1.22 -3.21 -19.44
N ILE A 30 -1.85 -4.09 -18.66
CA ILE A 30 -1.18 -4.93 -17.65
C ILE A 30 -0.55 -6.22 -18.26
N GLU A 31 -0.93 -6.62 -19.47
CA GLU A 31 -0.40 -7.82 -20.17
C GLU A 31 0.84 -7.59 -21.05
N ARG A 32 1.47 -6.40 -21.05
CA ARG A 32 2.72 -6.16 -21.81
C ARG A 32 4.01 -6.14 -20.97
N CYS A 33 3.93 -6.23 -19.65
CA CYS A 33 5.12 -6.23 -18.78
C CYS A 33 5.61 -7.63 -18.35
N TYR A 34 4.86 -8.70 -18.63
CA TYR A 34 5.21 -10.08 -18.21
C TYR A 34 5.98 -10.91 -19.25
N ALA A 35 6.28 -10.37 -20.44
CA ALA A 35 6.93 -11.09 -21.53
C ALA A 35 8.46 -10.82 -21.68
N ALA A 36 9.05 -9.97 -20.83
CA ALA A 36 10.41 -9.45 -21.04
C ALA A 36 11.50 -9.98 -20.07
N VAL A 37 11.16 -10.88 -19.13
CA VAL A 37 12.10 -11.33 -18.06
C VAL A 37 12.56 -12.79 -18.22
N ASN A 38 11.88 -13.60 -19.05
CA ASN A 38 12.15 -15.03 -19.19
C ASN A 38 12.94 -15.41 -20.46
N TYR A 39 14.04 -14.70 -20.77
CA TYR A 39 14.93 -15.11 -21.88
C TYR A 39 16.44 -14.87 -21.66
N THR A 40 16.93 -14.96 -20.41
CA THR A 40 18.38 -14.81 -20.13
C THR A 40 18.94 -15.64 -18.97
N PHE A 41 18.27 -16.72 -18.53
CA PHE A 41 18.85 -17.59 -17.49
C PHE A 41 18.50 -19.09 -17.60
N CYS A 42 18.91 -19.74 -18.69
CA CYS A 42 19.02 -21.20 -18.69
C CYS A 42 20.07 -21.72 -19.69
N ASN A 43 21.34 -21.75 -19.29
CA ASN A 43 22.28 -22.75 -19.80
C ASN A 43 23.56 -22.89 -18.95
N LYS A 44 24.11 -24.10 -18.93
CA LYS A 44 25.35 -24.53 -18.22
C LYS A 44 25.35 -24.43 -16.68
N TYR A 45 24.80 -25.46 -16.02
CA TYR A 45 25.51 -26.17 -14.96
C TYR A 45 24.92 -27.58 -14.75
N ASN A 46 25.48 -28.59 -15.42
CA ASN A 46 25.79 -29.90 -14.81
C ASN A 46 26.41 -30.89 -15.81
N SER A 47 27.65 -31.29 -15.51
CA SER A 47 28.18 -32.63 -15.76
C SER A 47 29.49 -32.78 -14.99
N ARG A 48 29.41 -33.29 -13.76
CA ARG A 48 30.55 -33.94 -13.13
C ARG A 48 30.67 -35.34 -13.73
N ASN A 49 31.89 -35.73 -14.12
CA ASN A 49 32.49 -37.01 -13.71
C ASN A 49 33.98 -37.02 -14.07
N THR A 50 34.80 -37.12 -13.04
CA THR A 50 36.18 -37.66 -13.05
C THR A 50 36.07 -39.21 -13.01
N PRO A 51 37.15 -40.05 -13.09
CA PRO A 51 38.53 -39.74 -12.69
C PRO A 51 39.71 -40.52 -13.36
N VAL A 52 40.92 -40.36 -12.78
CA VAL A 52 42.07 -41.30 -12.73
C VAL A 52 43.20 -41.27 -13.82
N MET A 53 44.38 -40.79 -13.35
CA MET A 53 45.79 -41.26 -13.57
C MET A 53 46.63 -41.00 -14.85
N ALA A 54 47.80 -40.37 -14.58
CA ALA A 54 49.17 -40.84 -14.85
C ALA A 54 49.97 -40.48 -16.14
N SER A 55 50.90 -39.52 -15.94
CA SER A 55 52.37 -39.68 -16.12
C SER A 55 53.11 -39.10 -17.36
N LYS A 56 54.30 -38.55 -17.04
CA LYS A 56 55.55 -38.43 -17.82
C LYS A 56 55.55 -37.84 -19.24
N GLY A 57 56.38 -36.80 -19.44
CA GLY A 57 57.05 -36.57 -20.73
C GLY A 57 57.72 -35.20 -20.93
N ALA A 58 59.00 -35.21 -21.33
CA ALA A 58 59.70 -34.17 -22.10
C ALA A 58 59.79 -32.72 -21.55
N LYS A 59 60.76 -32.48 -20.67
CA LYS A 59 61.72 -31.38 -20.92
C LYS A 59 62.84 -31.95 -21.80
N GLU A 60 63.00 -31.46 -23.03
CA GLU A 60 64.28 -31.38 -23.78
C GLU A 60 64.01 -30.98 -25.24
N THR A 61 64.31 -29.72 -25.59
CA THR A 61 64.50 -29.28 -26.98
C THR A 61 65.36 -28.02 -26.98
N PHE A 62 66.57 -28.15 -26.43
CA PHE A 62 67.59 -27.11 -26.51
C PHE A 62 68.40 -27.23 -27.80
N ALA A 63 68.83 -26.06 -28.30
CA ALA A 63 70.01 -25.85 -29.15
C ALA A 63 70.14 -26.71 -30.43
N ASN A 64 69.68 -26.16 -31.56
CA ASN A 64 70.33 -26.31 -32.87
C ASN A 64 69.85 -25.25 -33.88
N LYS A 65 70.12 -23.96 -33.60
CA LYS A 65 69.77 -22.86 -34.55
C LYS A 65 70.61 -21.58 -34.44
N LEU A 66 71.85 -21.65 -33.96
CA LEU A 66 72.80 -20.53 -34.01
C LEU A 66 74.16 -21.05 -34.50
N GLY A 67 74.45 -20.81 -35.78
CA GLY A 67 75.69 -21.24 -36.42
C GLY A 67 76.85 -20.31 -36.08
N PHE A 68 77.75 -20.75 -35.21
CA PHE A 68 79.03 -20.09 -34.99
C PHE A 68 80.14 -20.77 -35.80
N LYS A 69 80.51 -20.16 -36.94
CA LYS A 69 81.77 -20.47 -37.61
C LYS A 69 82.87 -19.63 -36.97
N SER A 70 83.89 -20.29 -36.41
CA SER A 70 84.99 -19.65 -35.71
C SER A 70 85.94 -18.93 -36.69
N SER A 71 86.07 -17.61 -36.56
CA SER A 71 87.12 -16.81 -37.17
C SER A 71 87.44 -15.61 -36.28
N GLY A 72 88.66 -15.53 -35.72
CA GLY A 72 89.12 -14.34 -34.98
C GLY A 72 89.58 -14.52 -33.53
N SER A 73 90.22 -15.65 -33.18
CA SER A 73 90.67 -15.94 -31.79
C SER A 73 91.42 -14.78 -31.11
N LYS A 74 92.25 -14.02 -31.85
CA LYS A 74 93.04 -12.90 -31.29
C LYS A 74 92.24 -11.61 -31.04
N ALA A 75 91.11 -11.40 -31.74
CA ALA A 75 90.27 -10.23 -31.53
C ALA A 75 89.36 -10.41 -30.31
N VAL A 76 88.75 -11.60 -30.18
CA VAL A 76 87.93 -11.99 -29.02
C VAL A 76 88.76 -11.99 -27.74
N GLU A 77 90.01 -12.44 -27.79
CA GLU A 77 90.93 -12.44 -26.64
C GLU A 77 91.32 -11.01 -26.20
N ALA A 78 91.51 -10.08 -27.13
CA ALA A 78 91.75 -8.67 -26.84
C ALA A 78 90.51 -7.96 -26.24
N GLU A 79 89.30 -8.25 -26.74
CA GLU A 79 88.07 -7.78 -26.11
C GLU A 79 87.85 -8.41 -24.73
N LEU A 80 88.18 -9.69 -24.53
CA LEU A 80 88.08 -10.34 -23.24
C LEU A 80 89.02 -9.68 -22.20
N GLU A 81 90.24 -9.32 -22.58
CA GLU A 81 91.16 -8.57 -21.72
C GLU A 81 90.69 -7.12 -21.45
N LYS A 82 90.06 -6.46 -22.44
CA LYS A 82 89.42 -5.16 -22.24
C LYS A 82 88.26 -5.26 -21.25
N LEU A 83 87.37 -6.24 -21.44
CA LEU A 83 86.25 -6.51 -20.55
C LEU A 83 86.71 -6.92 -19.15
N LYS A 84 87.80 -7.70 -18.99
CA LYS A 84 88.40 -7.99 -17.67
C LYS A 84 88.88 -6.72 -16.97
N LYS A 85 89.54 -5.80 -17.69
CA LYS A 85 89.98 -4.50 -17.15
C LYS A 85 88.79 -3.63 -16.75
N GLU A 86 87.76 -3.55 -17.58
CA GLU A 86 86.51 -2.84 -17.27
C GLU A 86 85.78 -3.48 -16.08
N ASN A 87 85.73 -4.81 -15.97
CA ASN A 87 85.12 -5.51 -14.83
C ASN A 87 85.93 -5.29 -13.53
N ALA A 88 87.27 -5.27 -13.61
CA ALA A 88 88.14 -4.93 -12.48
C ALA A 88 87.95 -3.48 -12.04
N GLN A 89 87.81 -2.55 -13.00
CA GLN A 89 87.53 -1.14 -12.73
C GLN A 89 86.14 -0.93 -12.13
N LEU A 90 85.11 -1.61 -12.64
CA LEU A 90 83.75 -1.61 -12.09
C LEU A 90 83.68 -2.22 -10.69
N LYS A 91 84.40 -3.32 -10.42
CA LYS A 91 84.54 -3.85 -9.06
C LYS A 91 85.23 -2.85 -8.15
N LYS A 92 86.27 -2.15 -8.63
CA LYS A 92 86.98 -1.14 -7.83
C LYS A 92 86.09 0.08 -7.52
N THR A 93 85.28 0.56 -8.46
CA THR A 93 84.31 1.63 -8.18
C THR A 93 83.16 1.15 -7.29
N LEU A 94 82.70 -0.10 -7.40
CA LEU A 94 81.70 -0.68 -6.50
C LEU A 94 82.24 -0.82 -5.06
N ASP A 95 83.50 -1.21 -4.91
CA ASP A 95 84.24 -1.24 -3.65
C ASP A 95 84.43 0.16 -3.07
N GLU A 96 84.77 1.16 -3.90
CA GLU A 96 84.91 2.56 -3.48
C GLU A 96 83.55 3.13 -3.05
N ILE A 97 82.46 2.87 -3.78
CA ILE A 97 81.09 3.25 -3.39
C ILE A 97 80.70 2.56 -2.07
N SER A 98 80.98 1.26 -1.91
CA SER A 98 80.70 0.53 -0.67
C SER A 98 81.51 1.07 0.51
N LYS A 99 82.78 1.43 0.30
CA LYS A 99 83.65 2.07 1.31
C LYS A 99 83.22 3.52 1.62
N ARG A 100 82.65 4.25 0.65
CA ARG A 100 82.09 5.60 0.85
C ARG A 100 80.79 5.53 1.66
N ASN A 101 79.91 4.60 1.32
CA ASN A 101 78.66 4.33 2.05
C ASN A 101 78.95 3.82 3.48
N GLY A 102 80.02 3.03 3.66
CA GLY A 102 80.47 2.56 4.98
C GLY A 102 81.19 3.60 5.86
N ARG A 103 81.53 4.78 5.33
CA ARG A 103 82.24 5.85 6.08
C ARG A 103 81.42 7.13 6.30
N HIS A 104 80.20 7.24 5.74
CA HIS A 104 79.36 8.42 5.86
C HIS A 104 78.03 8.21 6.62
N HIS A 105 77.97 7.30 7.61
CA HIS A 105 76.97 7.45 8.68
C HIS A 105 77.32 6.73 10.01
N PRO A 106 77.89 7.42 11.02
CA PRO A 106 77.97 6.92 12.39
C PRO A 106 76.66 7.19 13.17
N THR A 107 75.49 7.00 12.54
CA THR A 107 74.19 7.18 13.20
C THR A 107 73.15 6.12 12.76
N ARG A 108 73.32 4.90 13.29
CA ARG A 108 72.19 3.99 13.62
C ARG A 108 71.12 3.65 12.53
N PRO A 109 71.45 3.22 11.29
CA PRO A 109 70.42 2.83 10.31
C PRO A 109 69.59 1.59 10.70
N ASP A 110 70.19 0.60 11.36
CA ASP A 110 69.53 -0.68 11.63
C ASP A 110 68.40 -0.59 12.66
N SER A 111 68.49 0.32 13.64
CA SER A 111 67.49 0.39 14.71
C SER A 111 66.15 0.92 14.23
N ASP A 112 66.13 1.86 13.28
CA ASP A 112 64.89 2.45 12.79
C ASP A 112 64.30 1.61 11.65
N LYS A 113 65.16 0.93 10.87
CA LYS A 113 64.74 -0.16 9.96
C LYS A 113 64.10 -1.32 10.72
N ALA A 114 64.65 -1.73 11.87
CA ALA A 114 64.08 -2.78 12.72
C ALA A 114 62.70 -2.37 13.27
N LYS A 115 62.57 -1.17 13.84
CA LYS A 115 61.26 -0.62 14.31
C LYS A 115 60.24 -0.54 13.18
N LEU A 116 60.65 -0.16 11.97
CA LEU A 116 59.76 -0.10 10.81
C LEU A 116 59.27 -1.49 10.42
N LEU A 117 60.14 -2.50 10.40
CA LEU A 117 59.75 -3.88 10.13
C LEU A 117 58.82 -4.43 11.23
N GLU A 118 59.09 -4.17 12.50
CA GLU A 118 58.21 -4.52 13.63
C GLU A 118 56.84 -3.84 13.51
N ARG A 119 56.81 -2.57 13.10
CA ARG A 119 55.56 -1.84 12.84
C ARG A 119 54.79 -2.40 11.65
N ILE A 120 55.46 -2.79 10.57
CA ILE A 120 54.84 -3.46 9.42
C ILE A 120 54.23 -4.79 9.87
N LEU A 121 54.98 -5.66 10.53
CA LEU A 121 54.50 -6.96 11.03
C LEU A 121 53.30 -6.80 11.99
N SER A 122 53.35 -5.79 12.88
CA SER A 122 52.23 -5.45 13.78
C SER A 122 50.96 -5.05 13.01
N LEU A 123 51.09 -4.19 11.99
CA LEU A 123 49.98 -3.76 11.15
C LEU A 123 49.45 -4.88 10.25
N GLU A 124 50.33 -5.74 9.76
CA GLU A 124 49.98 -6.88 8.90
C GLU A 124 49.24 -7.96 9.70
N THR A 125 49.67 -8.21 10.95
CA THR A 125 48.94 -9.08 11.89
C THR A 125 47.58 -8.49 12.29
N MET A 126 47.49 -7.17 12.49
CA MET A 126 46.22 -6.46 12.74
C MET A 126 45.27 -6.58 11.53
N ARG A 127 45.78 -6.37 10.31
CA ARG A 127 45.02 -6.52 9.06
C ARG A 127 44.47 -7.93 8.90
N GLU A 128 45.29 -8.95 9.16
CA GLU A 128 44.89 -10.35 9.08
C GLU A 128 43.77 -10.67 10.09
N ARG A 129 43.91 -10.26 11.36
CA ARG A 129 42.82 -10.41 12.36
C ARG A 129 41.54 -9.71 11.93
N ASN A 130 41.63 -8.48 11.40
CA ASN A 130 40.46 -7.76 10.91
C ASN A 130 39.81 -8.47 9.71
N THR A 131 40.60 -9.05 8.82
CA THR A 131 40.09 -9.82 7.67
C THR A 131 39.39 -11.10 8.14
N GLN A 132 39.95 -11.82 9.12
CA GLN A 132 39.31 -13.00 9.72
C GLN A 132 38.00 -12.65 10.46
N GLN A 133 37.96 -11.52 11.17
CA GLN A 133 36.73 -11.02 11.80
C GLN A 133 35.66 -10.64 10.78
N LEU A 134 36.03 -9.98 9.68
CA LEU A 134 35.11 -9.66 8.59
C LEU A 134 34.54 -10.93 7.94
N LEU A 135 35.38 -11.94 7.66
CA LEU A 135 34.93 -13.23 7.11
C LEU A 135 33.97 -13.97 8.05
N SER A 136 34.23 -13.93 9.37
CA SER A 136 33.32 -14.48 10.38
C SER A 136 31.96 -13.76 10.39
N LYS A 137 31.98 -12.42 10.34
CA LYS A 137 30.75 -11.61 10.26
C LYS A 137 30.00 -11.80 8.94
N GLU A 138 30.69 -12.01 7.82
CA GLU A 138 30.09 -12.33 6.53
C GLU A 138 29.39 -13.70 6.55
N GLN A 139 29.96 -14.71 7.22
CA GLN A 139 29.34 -16.02 7.44
C GLN A 139 28.09 -15.92 8.34
N GLU A 140 28.15 -15.12 9.41
CA GLU A 140 27.02 -14.85 10.31
C GLU A 140 25.86 -14.18 9.55
N ILE A 141 26.16 -13.15 8.74
CA ILE A 141 25.18 -12.48 7.86
C ILE A 141 24.61 -13.45 6.82
N SER A 142 25.43 -14.32 6.23
CA SER A 142 24.98 -15.35 5.28
C SER A 142 24.01 -16.34 5.94
N THR A 143 24.29 -16.74 7.18
CA THR A 143 23.45 -17.67 7.96
C THR A 143 22.10 -17.01 8.30
N MET A 144 22.10 -15.78 8.80
CA MET A 144 20.85 -15.04 9.08
C MET A 144 20.01 -14.82 7.81
N ARG A 145 20.63 -14.55 6.66
CA ARG A 145 19.93 -14.46 5.37
C ARG A 145 19.26 -15.77 4.97
N GLN A 146 19.93 -16.91 5.17
CA GLN A 146 19.34 -18.23 4.89
C GLN A 146 18.18 -18.56 5.83
N GLN A 147 18.29 -18.22 7.13
CA GLN A 147 17.21 -18.40 8.10
C GLN A 147 15.98 -17.55 7.72
N LEU A 148 16.16 -16.26 7.46
CA LEU A 148 15.07 -15.37 7.01
C LEU A 148 14.44 -15.83 5.68
N GLN A 149 15.23 -16.43 4.78
CA GLN A 149 14.70 -16.98 3.52
C GLN A 149 13.92 -18.29 3.75
N ALA A 150 14.32 -19.13 4.71
CA ALA A 150 13.60 -20.36 5.07
C ALA A 150 12.29 -20.04 5.80
N GLU A 151 12.35 -19.23 6.86
CA GLU A 151 11.18 -18.78 7.64
C GLU A 151 10.21 -17.99 6.76
N GLY A 152 10.71 -17.06 5.95
CA GLY A 152 9.90 -16.32 4.97
C GLY A 152 9.25 -17.25 3.93
N GLY A 153 9.96 -18.29 3.48
CA GLY A 153 9.43 -19.31 2.58
C GLY A 153 8.29 -20.12 3.20
N GLU A 154 8.41 -20.53 4.46
CA GLU A 154 7.37 -21.26 5.20
C GLU A 154 6.13 -20.38 5.44
N VAL A 155 6.32 -19.12 5.84
CA VAL A 155 5.21 -18.16 6.01
C VAL A 155 4.49 -17.91 4.69
N VAL A 156 5.22 -17.73 3.58
CA VAL A 156 4.62 -17.56 2.23
C VAL A 156 3.86 -18.81 1.80
N ALA A 157 4.40 -20.01 2.03
CA ALA A 157 3.71 -21.27 1.72
C ALA A 157 2.43 -21.47 2.57
N SER A 158 2.48 -21.12 3.85
CA SER A 158 1.30 -21.15 4.75
C SER A 158 0.21 -20.18 4.31
N LEU A 159 0.58 -18.95 3.95
CA LEU A 159 -0.36 -17.95 3.43
C LEU A 159 -0.96 -18.36 2.08
N GLN A 160 -0.15 -18.94 1.18
CA GLN A 160 -0.62 -19.48 -0.10
C GLN A 160 -1.66 -20.60 0.12
N ASN A 161 -1.37 -21.56 0.99
CA ASN A 161 -2.32 -22.63 1.35
C ASN A 161 -3.63 -22.08 1.96
N GLN A 162 -3.56 -21.04 2.80
CA GLN A 162 -4.75 -20.38 3.35
C GLN A 162 -5.57 -19.67 2.27
N LEU A 163 -4.95 -19.03 1.28
CA LEU A 163 -5.64 -18.42 0.14
C LEU A 163 -6.32 -19.46 -0.73
N ASP A 164 -5.65 -20.58 -1.03
CA ASP A 164 -6.22 -21.67 -1.83
C ASP A 164 -7.37 -22.38 -1.07
N GLN A 165 -7.26 -22.57 0.24
CA GLN A 165 -8.37 -23.05 1.08
C GLN A 165 -9.56 -22.08 1.04
N LYS A 166 -9.32 -20.76 1.19
CA LYS A 166 -10.39 -19.75 1.14
C LYS A 166 -11.06 -19.66 -0.23
N ARG A 167 -10.31 -19.91 -1.31
CA ARG A 167 -10.84 -20.05 -2.66
C ARG A 167 -11.76 -21.26 -2.79
N GLN A 168 -11.33 -22.43 -2.33
CA GLN A 168 -12.15 -23.65 -2.34
C GLN A 168 -13.42 -23.50 -1.49
N GLU A 169 -13.34 -22.87 -0.32
CA GLU A 169 -14.52 -22.52 0.49
C GLU A 169 -15.48 -21.60 -0.26
N ALA A 170 -14.98 -20.60 -0.99
CA ALA A 170 -15.81 -19.68 -1.77
C ALA A 170 -16.51 -20.43 -2.93
N GLU A 171 -15.78 -21.26 -3.68
CA GLU A 171 -16.35 -22.10 -4.73
C GLU A 171 -17.39 -23.11 -4.21
N HIS A 172 -17.24 -23.60 -2.98
CA HIS A 172 -18.25 -24.43 -2.33
C HIS A 172 -19.51 -23.63 -1.94
N ARG A 173 -19.35 -22.43 -1.37
CA ARG A 173 -20.48 -21.53 -1.04
C ARG A 173 -21.25 -21.10 -2.30
N GLU A 174 -20.54 -20.80 -3.39
CA GLU A 174 -21.08 -20.48 -4.71
C GLU A 174 -21.98 -21.62 -5.23
N LYS A 175 -21.49 -22.87 -5.22
CA LYS A 175 -22.27 -24.06 -5.62
C LYS A 175 -23.52 -24.27 -4.76
N LEU A 176 -23.40 -24.10 -3.43
CA LEU A 176 -24.54 -24.21 -2.53
C LEU A 176 -25.60 -23.13 -2.82
N PHE A 177 -25.17 -21.90 -3.10
CA PHE A 177 -26.08 -20.80 -3.47
C PHE A 177 -26.79 -21.07 -4.81
N GLN A 178 -26.07 -21.61 -5.80
CA GLN A 178 -26.67 -22.02 -7.08
C GLN A 178 -27.73 -23.10 -6.91
N ASN A 179 -27.45 -24.13 -6.11
CA ASN A 179 -28.42 -25.19 -5.79
C ASN A 179 -29.67 -24.63 -5.08
N LEU A 180 -29.48 -23.84 -4.02
CA LEU A 180 -30.59 -23.21 -3.28
C LEU A 180 -31.41 -22.26 -4.17
N SER A 181 -30.77 -21.55 -5.10
CA SER A 181 -31.46 -20.71 -6.06
C SER A 181 -32.29 -21.53 -7.06
N GLN A 182 -31.79 -22.69 -7.51
CA GLN A 182 -32.55 -23.60 -8.35
C GLN A 182 -33.75 -24.17 -7.60
N GLU A 183 -33.57 -24.69 -6.39
CA GLU A 183 -34.65 -25.22 -5.54
C GLU A 183 -35.73 -24.16 -5.28
N THR A 184 -35.31 -22.91 -5.01
CA THR A 184 -36.22 -21.77 -4.83
C THR A 184 -37.04 -21.50 -6.09
N GLU A 185 -36.43 -21.57 -7.27
CA GLU A 185 -37.13 -21.36 -8.54
C GLU A 185 -38.07 -22.54 -8.88
N GLU A 186 -37.67 -23.77 -8.58
CA GLU A 186 -38.55 -24.94 -8.69
C GLU A 186 -39.76 -24.82 -7.75
N LEU A 187 -39.57 -24.34 -6.52
CA LEU A 187 -40.66 -24.10 -5.57
C LEU A 187 -41.60 -22.98 -6.04
N LYS A 188 -41.08 -21.88 -6.61
CA LYS A 188 -41.93 -20.85 -7.26
C LYS A 188 -42.75 -21.44 -8.40
N ASN A 189 -42.14 -22.25 -9.27
CA ASN A 189 -42.84 -22.90 -10.39
C ASN A 189 -43.93 -23.88 -9.90
N LYS A 190 -43.64 -24.67 -8.86
CA LYS A 190 -44.62 -25.54 -8.19
C LYS A 190 -45.77 -24.71 -7.59
N LEU A 191 -45.47 -23.58 -6.92
CA LEU A 191 -46.48 -22.68 -6.36
C LEU A 191 -47.35 -22.06 -7.45
N LEU A 192 -46.77 -21.52 -8.52
CA LEU A 192 -47.51 -20.96 -9.66
C LEU A 192 -48.43 -22.00 -10.31
N ALA A 193 -47.98 -23.25 -10.44
CA ALA A 193 -48.80 -24.35 -10.94
C ALA A 193 -49.96 -24.71 -9.99
N VAL A 194 -49.78 -24.62 -8.67
CA VAL A 194 -50.84 -24.78 -7.68
C VAL A 194 -51.82 -23.60 -7.73
N THR A 195 -51.33 -22.36 -7.76
CA THR A 195 -52.18 -21.15 -7.89
C THR A 195 -53.03 -21.20 -9.16
N ALA A 196 -52.45 -21.59 -10.30
CA ALA A 196 -53.19 -21.78 -11.54
C ALA A 196 -54.29 -22.85 -11.41
N LYS A 197 -54.00 -23.98 -10.74
CA LYS A 197 -55.01 -25.01 -10.44
C LYS A 197 -56.14 -24.46 -9.56
N CYS A 198 -55.82 -23.76 -8.47
CA CYS A 198 -56.81 -23.12 -7.59
C CYS A 198 -57.71 -22.16 -8.38
N GLN A 199 -57.14 -21.29 -9.23
CA GLN A 199 -57.91 -20.41 -10.11
C GLN A 199 -58.81 -21.16 -11.11
N THR A 200 -58.40 -22.34 -11.60
CA THR A 200 -59.28 -23.17 -12.45
C THR A 200 -60.43 -23.81 -11.66
N PHE A 201 -60.22 -24.19 -10.39
CA PHE A 201 -61.29 -24.67 -9.52
C PHE A 201 -62.26 -23.55 -9.15
N GLU A 202 -61.76 -22.35 -8.86
CA GLU A 202 -62.54 -21.16 -8.55
C GLU A 202 -63.41 -20.70 -9.74
N LYS A 203 -62.83 -20.70 -10.97
CA LYS A 203 -63.60 -20.46 -12.20
C LYS A 203 -64.64 -21.53 -12.47
N ARG A 204 -64.31 -22.80 -12.26
CA ARG A 204 -65.27 -23.90 -12.37
C ARG A 204 -66.39 -23.83 -11.32
N SER A 205 -66.10 -23.27 -10.15
CA SER A 205 -67.06 -22.99 -9.08
C SER A 205 -67.89 -21.71 -9.30
N THR A 206 -67.58 -20.91 -10.32
CA THR A 206 -68.41 -19.77 -10.75
C THR A 206 -69.23 -20.09 -12.00
N ASP A 207 -68.75 -20.99 -12.89
CA ASP A 207 -69.56 -21.60 -13.95
C ASP A 207 -70.60 -22.59 -13.40
N MET A 208 -70.26 -23.33 -12.34
CA MET A 208 -71.25 -23.99 -11.47
C MET A 208 -71.82 -22.96 -10.50
N GLN A 209 -72.72 -22.12 -11.01
CA GLN A 209 -73.52 -21.22 -10.17
C GLN A 209 -74.44 -22.06 -9.27
N VAL A 210 -73.93 -22.48 -8.11
CA VAL A 210 -74.76 -22.85 -6.96
C VAL A 210 -75.71 -21.67 -6.76
N PRO A 211 -77.04 -21.86 -6.83
CA PRO A 211 -77.95 -20.75 -6.75
C PRO A 211 -77.71 -20.00 -5.44
N SER A 212 -77.46 -18.69 -5.52
CA SER A 212 -77.33 -17.85 -4.31
C SER A 212 -78.59 -17.96 -3.41
N GLY A 213 -79.74 -18.34 -4.02
CA GLY A 213 -80.96 -18.71 -3.32
C GLY A 213 -80.90 -20.02 -2.52
N GLU A 214 -80.13 -21.05 -2.92
CA GLU A 214 -80.00 -22.28 -2.12
C GLU A 214 -79.25 -22.03 -0.81
N ILE A 215 -78.17 -21.24 -0.86
CA ILE A 215 -77.43 -20.84 0.35
C ILE A 215 -78.34 -19.97 1.25
N ALA A 216 -79.04 -18.99 0.69
CA ALA A 216 -79.99 -18.15 1.43
C ALA A 216 -81.15 -18.95 2.05
N MET A 217 -81.67 -19.97 1.34
CA MET A 217 -82.69 -20.89 1.86
C MET A 217 -82.16 -21.77 2.99
N VAL A 218 -80.93 -22.28 2.90
CA VAL A 218 -80.32 -23.07 3.98
C VAL A 218 -80.08 -22.20 5.21
N GLU A 219 -79.65 -20.95 5.04
CA GLU A 219 -79.55 -19.99 6.14
C GLU A 219 -80.91 -19.66 6.78
N GLU A 220 -81.97 -19.53 5.97
CA GLU A 220 -83.33 -19.29 6.46
C GLU A 220 -83.90 -20.50 7.22
N GLN A 221 -83.71 -21.70 6.69
CA GLN A 221 -84.06 -22.96 7.36
C GLN A 221 -83.27 -23.14 8.67
N LEU A 222 -81.99 -22.73 8.72
CA LEU A 222 -81.21 -22.77 9.94
C LEU A 222 -81.74 -21.77 11.00
N ARG A 223 -82.17 -20.57 10.59
CA ARG A 223 -82.80 -19.59 11.50
C ARG A 223 -84.12 -20.13 12.08
N ASP A 224 -85.00 -20.67 11.24
CA ASP A 224 -86.27 -21.30 11.66
C ASP A 224 -86.04 -22.52 12.57
N ALA A 225 -85.04 -23.36 12.27
CA ALA A 225 -84.68 -24.50 13.12
C ALA A 225 -84.14 -24.07 14.49
N LEU A 226 -83.32 -23.02 14.56
CA LEU A 226 -82.81 -22.45 15.81
C LEU A 226 -83.94 -21.83 16.65
N GLU A 227 -84.85 -21.09 16.02
CA GLU A 227 -86.03 -20.53 16.68
C GLU A 227 -86.93 -21.64 17.25
N LYS A 228 -87.21 -22.70 16.47
CA LYS A 228 -87.96 -23.86 16.94
C LYS A 228 -87.27 -24.60 18.08
N ASN A 229 -85.95 -24.76 18.04
CA ASN A 229 -85.19 -25.33 19.16
C ASN A 229 -85.29 -24.50 20.44
N GLN A 230 -85.32 -23.16 20.32
CA GLN A 230 -85.54 -22.28 21.47
C GLN A 230 -86.95 -22.43 22.06
N HIS A 231 -87.98 -22.57 21.21
CA HIS A 231 -89.33 -22.88 21.67
C HIS A 231 -89.43 -24.25 22.36
N TRP A 232 -88.77 -25.28 21.83
CA TRP A 232 -88.69 -26.60 22.46
C TRP A 232 -88.00 -26.56 23.82
N LEU A 233 -86.91 -25.79 23.97
CA LEU A 233 -86.23 -25.62 25.25
C LEU A 233 -87.13 -24.96 26.32
N VAL A 234 -87.91 -23.94 25.94
CA VAL A 234 -88.88 -23.30 26.85
C VAL A 234 -90.00 -24.27 27.23
N TYR A 235 -90.51 -25.06 26.29
CA TYR A 235 -91.51 -26.10 26.57
C TYR A 235 -90.96 -27.19 27.50
N ASP A 236 -89.70 -27.60 27.30
CA ASP A 236 -89.03 -28.60 28.12
C ASP A 236 -88.89 -28.11 29.58
N GLN A 237 -88.40 -26.89 29.77
CA GLN A 237 -88.30 -26.23 31.09
C GLN A 237 -89.68 -26.08 31.78
N GLN A 238 -90.73 -25.74 31.03
CA GLN A 238 -92.09 -25.70 31.58
C GLN A 238 -92.59 -27.08 32.01
N ARG A 239 -92.29 -28.12 31.22
CA ARG A 239 -92.64 -29.51 31.57
C ARG A 239 -91.88 -29.98 32.80
N GLU A 240 -90.58 -29.67 32.91
CA GLU A 240 -89.77 -29.96 34.09
C GLU A 240 -90.32 -29.27 35.33
N ALA A 241 -90.61 -27.97 35.27
CA ALA A 241 -91.19 -27.23 36.39
C ALA A 241 -92.57 -27.78 36.80
N TYR A 242 -93.39 -28.19 35.84
CA TYR A 242 -94.68 -28.83 36.12
C TYR A 242 -94.52 -30.20 36.81
N VAL A 243 -93.58 -31.04 36.34
CA VAL A 243 -93.27 -32.34 36.95
C VAL A 243 -92.70 -32.15 38.36
N GLN A 244 -91.79 -31.20 38.57
CA GLN A 244 -91.30 -30.83 39.90
C GLN A 244 -92.46 -30.40 40.82
N GLY A 245 -93.42 -29.62 40.31
CA GLY A 245 -94.63 -29.23 41.04
C GLY A 245 -95.64 -30.35 41.30
N ILE A 246 -95.61 -31.44 40.51
CA ILE A 246 -96.31 -32.69 40.85
C ILE A 246 -95.56 -33.43 41.95
N LEU A 247 -94.24 -33.64 41.80
CA LEU A 247 -93.42 -34.35 42.78
C LEU A 247 -93.48 -33.68 44.16
N ALA A 248 -93.42 -32.35 44.23
CA ALA A 248 -93.59 -31.60 45.47
C ALA A 248 -94.95 -31.84 46.14
N ARG A 249 -96.05 -31.81 45.37
CA ARG A 249 -97.40 -32.11 45.89
C ARG A 249 -97.57 -33.58 46.25
N SER A 250 -96.95 -34.50 45.52
CA SER A 250 -96.94 -35.93 45.87
C SER A 250 -96.21 -36.17 47.19
N ALA A 251 -95.06 -35.52 47.40
CA ALA A 251 -94.33 -35.58 48.67
C ALA A 251 -95.09 -34.92 49.83
N GLU A 252 -95.78 -33.81 49.59
CA GLU A 252 -96.66 -33.17 50.58
C GLU A 252 -97.84 -34.07 50.95
N LEU A 253 -98.51 -34.67 49.96
CA LEU A 253 -99.60 -35.63 50.18
C LEU A 253 -99.10 -36.92 50.86
N GLU A 254 -97.90 -37.39 50.54
CA GLU A 254 -97.25 -38.51 51.23
C GLU A 254 -96.89 -38.15 52.69
N GLN A 255 -96.46 -36.91 52.95
CA GLN A 255 -96.25 -36.42 54.31
C GLN A 255 -97.58 -36.34 55.09
N GLN A 256 -98.65 -35.83 54.48
CA GLN A 256 -99.99 -35.81 55.06
C GLN A 256 -100.52 -37.24 55.29
N LEU A 257 -100.31 -38.16 54.36
CA LEU A 257 -100.65 -39.58 54.50
C LEU A 257 -99.85 -40.23 55.64
N ASN A 258 -98.56 -39.93 55.77
CA ASN A 258 -97.72 -40.46 56.84
C ASN A 258 -98.11 -39.89 58.22
N GLN A 259 -98.52 -38.62 58.30
CA GLN A 259 -99.09 -38.03 59.52
C GLN A 259 -100.46 -38.63 59.85
N ALA A 260 -101.35 -38.76 58.87
CA ALA A 260 -102.63 -39.44 59.02
C ALA A 260 -102.43 -40.90 59.45
N LYS A 261 -101.44 -41.59 58.88
CA LYS A 261 -101.03 -42.94 59.25
C LYS A 261 -100.47 -43.01 60.66
N GLN A 262 -99.68 -42.04 61.13
CA GLN A 262 -99.27 -41.98 62.54
C GLN A 262 -100.47 -41.79 63.48
N THR A 263 -101.44 -40.93 63.14
CA THR A 263 -102.69 -40.82 63.93
C THR A 263 -103.56 -42.08 63.84
N LEU A 264 -103.49 -42.81 62.73
CA LEU A 264 -104.24 -44.03 62.49
C LEU A 264 -103.55 -45.24 63.13
N ASP A 265 -102.22 -45.29 63.23
CA ASP A 265 -101.43 -46.26 64.01
C ASP A 265 -101.65 -46.07 65.52
N GLN A 266 -101.91 -44.82 65.95
CA GLN A 266 -102.39 -44.52 67.30
C GLN A 266 -103.78 -45.14 67.58
N GLN A 267 -104.60 -45.39 66.55
CA GLN A 267 -105.92 -46.05 66.64
C GLN A 267 -105.87 -47.55 66.27
N HIS A 268 -104.95 -47.98 65.40
CA HIS A 268 -104.80 -49.37 64.92
C HIS A 268 -103.92 -50.24 65.83
N LYS A 269 -103.47 -49.69 66.97
CA LYS A 269 -103.05 -50.51 68.12
C LYS A 269 -104.16 -51.44 68.65
N GLU A 270 -105.37 -51.35 68.11
CA GLU A 270 -106.53 -52.17 68.43
C GLU A 270 -106.93 -53.23 67.37
N THR A 271 -106.39 -53.25 66.14
CA THR A 271 -106.80 -54.24 65.10
C THR A 271 -105.69 -54.75 64.16
N ASN A 272 -105.50 -56.08 64.14
CA ASN A 272 -104.54 -56.84 63.32
C ASN A 272 -105.03 -57.08 61.86
N SER A 273 -104.11 -57.37 60.91
CA SER A 273 -103.92 -58.73 60.35
C SER A 273 -103.31 -58.80 58.92
N GLU A 274 -102.41 -59.78 58.79
CA GLU A 274 -101.62 -60.39 57.71
C GLU A 274 -102.14 -60.53 56.25
N GLY A 275 -101.19 -60.77 55.32
CA GLY A 275 -101.36 -61.50 54.03
C GLY A 275 -100.88 -60.73 52.78
N GLN A 276 -100.32 -61.33 51.72
CA GLN A 276 -99.89 -62.71 51.46
C GLN A 276 -98.99 -62.75 50.19
N SER A 277 -98.21 -63.81 49.98
CA SER A 277 -97.19 -63.88 48.91
C SER A 277 -97.64 -64.61 47.62
N SER A 278 -97.37 -64.02 46.46
CA SER A 278 -97.19 -64.74 45.18
C SER A 278 -96.35 -64.00 44.13
N ALA A 279 -96.25 -62.66 44.21
CA ALA A 279 -95.43 -61.83 43.30
C ALA A 279 -93.91 -62.13 43.35
N ASN A 280 -93.44 -62.67 44.49
CA ASN A 280 -92.01 -62.73 44.84
C ASN A 280 -91.16 -63.49 43.79
N MET A 281 -91.68 -64.59 43.23
CA MET A 281 -90.93 -65.48 42.32
C MET A 281 -90.71 -64.85 40.93
N GLN A 282 -91.62 -63.97 40.50
CA GLN A 282 -91.50 -63.24 39.23
C GLN A 282 -90.62 -61.98 39.40
N GLN A 283 -90.72 -61.36 40.57
CA GLN A 283 -89.90 -60.22 41.00
C GLN A 283 -88.43 -60.62 41.21
N GLU A 284 -88.16 -61.81 41.76
CA GLU A 284 -86.82 -62.37 41.95
C GLU A 284 -86.10 -62.63 40.60
N LYS A 285 -86.82 -63.12 39.59
CA LYS A 285 -86.26 -63.29 38.24
C LYS A 285 -85.92 -61.94 37.58
N GLN A 286 -86.79 -60.93 37.73
CA GLN A 286 -86.54 -59.57 37.24
C GLN A 286 -85.36 -58.92 37.97
N LEU A 287 -85.20 -59.16 39.28
CA LEU A 287 -84.06 -58.71 40.06
C LEU A 287 -82.74 -59.32 39.55
N GLN A 288 -82.70 -60.64 39.26
CA GLN A 288 -81.51 -61.27 38.69
C GLN A 288 -81.12 -60.70 37.31
N GLU A 289 -82.10 -60.41 36.46
CA GLU A 289 -81.85 -59.83 35.12
C GLU A 289 -81.29 -58.40 35.24
N CYS A 290 -81.92 -57.53 36.05
CA CYS A 290 -81.39 -56.21 36.40
C CYS A 290 -79.99 -56.28 37.04
N GLN A 291 -79.72 -57.28 37.88
CA GLN A 291 -78.44 -57.44 38.57
C GLN A 291 -77.32 -57.80 37.58
N ARG A 292 -77.60 -58.68 36.61
CA ARG A 292 -76.67 -58.97 35.50
C ARG A 292 -76.42 -57.74 34.63
N GLU A 293 -77.47 -56.99 34.29
CA GLU A 293 -77.34 -55.76 33.49
C GLU A 293 -76.51 -54.70 34.22
N MET A 294 -76.75 -54.49 35.51
CA MET A 294 -75.94 -53.61 36.37
C MET A 294 -74.47 -54.07 36.45
N GLU A 295 -74.20 -55.37 36.52
CA GLU A 295 -72.82 -55.88 36.45
C GLU A 295 -72.17 -55.61 35.08
N GLU A 296 -72.91 -55.72 33.99
CA GLU A 296 -72.41 -55.45 32.63
C GLU A 296 -72.17 -53.95 32.39
N GLU A 297 -73.01 -53.08 32.95
CA GLU A 297 -72.78 -51.63 32.96
C GLU A 297 -71.60 -51.25 33.86
N CYS A 298 -71.45 -51.84 35.06
CA CYS A 298 -70.27 -51.67 35.90
C CYS A 298 -68.98 -52.07 35.16
N LYS A 299 -68.99 -53.22 34.47
CA LYS A 299 -67.86 -53.69 33.64
C LYS A 299 -67.57 -52.73 32.48
N ARG A 300 -68.60 -52.09 31.88
CA ARG A 300 -68.44 -51.06 30.83
C ARG A 300 -67.87 -49.76 31.40
N ALA A 301 -68.41 -49.27 32.51
CA ALA A 301 -67.93 -48.08 33.21
C ALA A 301 -66.46 -48.22 33.63
N SER A 302 -66.05 -49.37 34.17
CA SER A 302 -64.64 -49.63 34.52
C SER A 302 -63.70 -49.60 33.30
N ARG A 303 -64.13 -50.11 32.14
CA ARG A 303 -63.33 -50.04 30.90
C ARG A 303 -63.18 -48.59 30.42
N LEU A 304 -64.29 -47.85 30.31
CA LEU A 304 -64.27 -46.45 29.91
C LEU A 304 -63.46 -45.58 30.88
N GLN A 305 -63.50 -45.86 32.18
CA GLN A 305 -62.67 -45.17 33.18
C GLN A 305 -61.17 -45.42 32.94
N ALA A 306 -60.77 -46.64 32.62
CA ALA A 306 -59.38 -46.97 32.28
C ALA A 306 -58.92 -46.28 30.99
N GLU A 307 -59.75 -46.29 29.94
CA GLU A 307 -59.48 -45.60 28.67
C GLU A 307 -59.32 -44.07 28.87
N VAL A 308 -60.19 -43.45 29.67
CA VAL A 308 -60.09 -42.02 30.03
C VAL A 308 -58.81 -41.72 30.83
N MET A 309 -58.38 -42.61 31.73
CA MET A 309 -57.11 -42.46 32.44
C MET A 309 -55.90 -42.57 31.51
N GLU A 310 -55.90 -43.52 30.57
CA GLU A 310 -54.83 -43.69 29.59
C GLU A 310 -54.73 -42.47 28.64
N LEU A 311 -55.88 -41.96 28.16
CA LEU A 311 -55.92 -40.76 27.31
C LEU A 311 -55.43 -39.52 28.05
N LYS A 312 -55.76 -39.34 29.34
CA LYS A 312 -55.22 -38.26 30.17
C LYS A 312 -53.70 -38.36 30.32
N ALA A 313 -53.17 -39.54 30.64
CA ALA A 313 -51.72 -39.75 30.77
C ALA A 313 -50.97 -39.43 29.45
N LYS A 314 -51.51 -39.86 28.30
CA LYS A 314 -50.97 -39.53 26.97
C LYS A 314 -51.02 -38.02 26.69
N TYR A 315 -52.10 -37.34 27.05
CA TYR A 315 -52.21 -35.89 26.90
C TYR A 315 -51.19 -35.13 27.78
N GLU A 316 -51.02 -35.56 29.04
CA GLU A 316 -50.01 -34.99 29.95
C GLU A 316 -48.57 -35.23 29.49
N GLU A 317 -48.28 -36.37 28.86
CA GLU A 317 -47.01 -36.63 28.20
C GLU A 317 -46.80 -35.72 26.98
N LYS A 318 -47.78 -35.60 26.08
CA LYS A 318 -47.69 -34.70 24.91
C LYS A 318 -47.58 -33.22 25.31
N SER A 319 -48.23 -32.81 26.39
CA SER A 319 -48.06 -31.48 26.99
C SER A 319 -46.61 -31.25 27.47
N ARG A 320 -46.02 -32.22 28.18
CA ARG A 320 -44.61 -32.16 28.62
C ARG A 320 -43.60 -32.23 27.48
N GLU A 321 -43.90 -32.93 26.38
CA GLU A 321 -43.10 -32.89 25.16
C GLU A 321 -43.16 -31.51 24.49
N LEU A 322 -44.36 -30.92 24.37
CA LEU A 322 -44.55 -29.60 23.76
C LEU A 322 -43.80 -28.50 24.54
N VAL A 323 -43.83 -28.54 25.87
CA VAL A 323 -43.06 -27.60 26.71
C VAL A 323 -41.55 -27.76 26.48
N ARG A 324 -41.03 -28.99 26.47
CA ARG A 324 -39.60 -29.26 26.20
C ARG A 324 -39.17 -28.77 24.81
N ALA A 325 -39.94 -29.08 23.77
CA ALA A 325 -39.66 -28.60 22.41
C ALA A 325 -39.72 -27.07 22.30
N GLN A 326 -40.60 -26.41 23.07
CA GLN A 326 -40.66 -24.96 23.15
C GLN A 326 -39.44 -24.35 23.86
N GLU A 327 -38.95 -24.99 24.93
CA GLU A 327 -37.73 -24.59 25.64
C GLU A 327 -36.48 -24.76 24.76
N GLU A 328 -36.34 -25.90 24.08
CA GLU A 328 -35.26 -26.18 23.12
C GLU A 328 -35.23 -25.14 21.99
N LEU A 329 -36.39 -24.86 21.36
CA LEU A 329 -36.51 -23.84 20.32
C LEU A 329 -36.21 -22.43 20.83
N GLN A 330 -36.56 -22.11 22.08
CA GLN A 330 -36.17 -20.83 22.69
C GLN A 330 -34.66 -20.72 22.89
N GLU A 331 -34.01 -21.81 23.30
CA GLU A 331 -32.57 -21.83 23.56
C GLU A 331 -31.76 -21.81 22.26
N GLU A 332 -32.17 -22.57 21.23
CA GLU A 332 -31.59 -22.48 19.88
C GLU A 332 -31.69 -21.03 19.35
N ARG A 333 -32.83 -20.37 19.54
CA ARG A 333 -33.01 -18.95 19.20
C ARG A 333 -32.15 -18.00 20.03
N ARG A 334 -31.81 -18.32 21.29
CA ARG A 334 -30.86 -17.53 22.12
C ARG A 334 -29.44 -17.72 21.63
N SER A 335 -29.00 -18.97 21.48
CA SER A 335 -27.70 -19.36 20.95
C SER A 335 -27.44 -18.73 19.57
N GLY A 336 -28.39 -18.84 18.63
CA GLY A 336 -28.30 -18.21 17.32
C GLY A 336 -28.23 -16.67 17.35
N ARG A 337 -28.86 -16.00 18.32
CA ARG A 337 -28.69 -14.56 18.53
C ARG A 337 -27.32 -14.21 19.10
N GLN A 338 -26.79 -15.05 19.99
CA GLN A 338 -25.48 -14.83 20.60
C GLN A 338 -24.35 -15.01 19.58
N THR A 339 -24.35 -16.11 18.80
CA THR A 339 -23.35 -16.35 17.75
C THR A 339 -23.34 -15.22 16.72
N LEU A 340 -24.51 -14.79 16.22
CA LEU A 340 -24.63 -13.64 15.32
C LEU A 340 -24.12 -12.33 15.95
N ALA A 341 -24.28 -12.13 17.26
CA ALA A 341 -23.75 -10.96 17.96
C ALA A 341 -22.21 -11.02 18.11
N GLU A 342 -21.65 -12.20 18.33
CA GLU A 342 -20.20 -12.44 18.40
C GLU A 342 -19.53 -12.29 17.02
N GLU A 343 -20.12 -12.84 15.96
CA GLU A 343 -19.69 -12.63 14.58
C GLU A 343 -19.69 -11.13 14.20
N ARG A 344 -20.77 -10.40 14.55
CA ARG A 344 -20.84 -8.95 14.34
C ARG A 344 -19.72 -8.22 15.08
N LYS A 345 -19.46 -8.54 16.36
CA LYS A 345 -18.35 -7.95 17.13
C LYS A 345 -17.00 -8.21 16.47
N LEU A 346 -16.74 -9.47 16.06
CA LEU A 346 -15.48 -9.85 15.41
C LEU A 346 -15.31 -9.17 14.06
N ASN A 347 -16.38 -9.03 13.27
CA ASN A 347 -16.36 -8.32 12.00
C ASN A 347 -16.11 -6.82 12.21
N THR A 348 -16.78 -6.16 13.15
CA THR A 348 -16.50 -4.76 13.52
C THR A 348 -15.05 -4.56 13.95
N ALA A 349 -14.51 -5.46 14.78
CA ALA A 349 -13.10 -5.41 15.19
C ALA A 349 -12.13 -5.63 14.01
N ARG A 350 -12.49 -6.45 13.02
CA ARG A 350 -11.72 -6.64 11.79
C ARG A 350 -11.76 -5.38 10.91
N VAL A 351 -12.93 -4.77 10.73
CA VAL A 351 -13.09 -3.52 9.98
C VAL A 351 -12.27 -2.40 10.62
N ALA A 352 -12.33 -2.25 11.94
CA ALA A 352 -11.54 -1.25 12.67
C ALA A 352 -10.02 -1.43 12.46
N ARG A 353 -9.49 -2.67 12.50
CA ARG A 353 -8.07 -2.93 12.20
C ARG A 353 -7.71 -2.53 10.77
N LEU A 354 -8.53 -2.92 9.78
CA LEU A 354 -8.30 -2.58 8.38
C LEU A 354 -8.37 -1.06 8.15
N GLN A 355 -9.25 -0.34 8.86
CA GLN A 355 -9.30 1.13 8.83
C GLN A 355 -8.00 1.74 9.34
N CYS A 356 -7.49 1.31 10.51
CA CYS A 356 -6.19 1.79 11.01
C CYS A 356 -5.01 1.43 10.08
N GLU A 357 -5.05 0.27 9.42
CA GLU A 357 -4.03 -0.12 8.43
C GLU A 357 -4.05 0.77 7.17
N VAL A 358 -5.24 1.17 6.70
CA VAL A 358 -5.43 2.13 5.59
C VAL A 358 -4.96 3.53 6.00
N GLU A 359 -5.40 4.03 7.15
CA GLU A 359 -4.97 5.34 7.68
C GLU A 359 -3.44 5.41 7.83
N ALA A 360 -2.82 4.34 8.36
CA ALA A 360 -1.36 4.24 8.46
C ALA A 360 -0.67 4.14 7.09
N ALA A 361 -1.32 3.58 6.07
CA ALA A 361 -0.80 3.56 4.70
C ALA A 361 -0.87 4.93 4.02
N ASP A 362 -1.97 5.68 4.23
CA ASP A 362 -2.14 7.03 3.72
C ASP A 362 -1.11 8.01 4.31
N VAL A 363 -0.81 7.90 5.62
CA VAL A 363 0.26 8.69 6.25
C VAL A 363 1.62 8.41 5.61
N ARG A 364 1.97 7.14 5.36
CA ARG A 364 3.23 6.79 4.66
C ARG A 364 3.25 7.30 3.22
N LEU A 365 2.11 7.27 2.52
CA LEU A 365 2.00 7.80 1.16
C LEU A 365 2.23 9.31 1.12
N GLU A 366 1.70 10.06 2.08
CA GLU A 366 1.95 11.50 2.21
C GLU A 366 3.39 11.83 2.59
N GLU A 367 4.07 11.00 3.40
CA GLU A 367 5.50 11.12 3.63
C GLU A 367 6.32 10.90 2.35
N GLU A 368 6.03 9.86 1.57
CA GLU A 368 6.70 9.61 0.29
C GLU A 368 6.43 10.71 -0.73
N ARG A 369 5.21 11.28 -0.76
CA ARG A 369 4.89 12.46 -1.58
C ARG A 369 5.75 13.67 -1.22
N LYS A 370 5.97 13.93 0.08
CA LYS A 370 6.86 15.00 0.56
C LYS A 370 8.32 14.74 0.17
N ARG A 371 8.84 13.53 0.42
CA ARG A 371 10.19 13.10 0.01
C ARG A 371 10.41 13.27 -1.50
N ALA A 372 9.43 12.87 -2.31
CA ALA A 372 9.48 13.04 -3.76
C ALA A 372 9.48 14.52 -4.19
N ALA A 373 8.70 15.39 -3.54
CA ALA A 373 8.69 16.83 -3.81
C ALA A 373 10.03 17.50 -3.42
N GLU A 374 10.63 17.11 -2.29
CA GLU A 374 11.95 17.58 -1.86
C GLU A 374 13.05 17.16 -2.85
N LEU A 375 13.05 15.90 -3.29
CA LEU A 375 13.98 15.39 -4.31
C LEU A 375 13.80 16.12 -5.65
N LEU A 376 12.56 16.37 -6.07
CA LEU A 376 12.27 17.16 -7.27
C LEU A 376 12.85 18.58 -7.17
N LEU A 377 12.75 19.23 -6.00
CA LEU A 377 13.34 20.55 -5.77
C LEU A 377 14.87 20.52 -5.87
N GLN A 378 15.52 19.49 -5.30
CA GLN A 378 16.97 19.29 -5.41
C GLN A 378 17.42 19.07 -6.86
N VAL A 379 16.72 18.21 -7.62
CA VAL A 379 16.99 17.98 -9.04
C VAL A 379 16.86 19.28 -9.86
N ASN A 380 15.81 20.07 -9.61
CA ASN A 380 15.63 21.37 -10.25
C ASN A 380 16.77 22.37 -9.92
N LEU A 381 17.28 22.36 -8.69
CA LEU A 381 18.41 23.21 -8.30
C LEU A 381 19.70 22.80 -9.02
N VAL A 382 19.98 21.49 -9.10
CA VAL A 382 21.14 20.95 -9.84
C VAL A 382 21.04 21.22 -11.33
N GLN A 383 19.84 21.10 -11.92
CA GLN A 383 19.62 21.43 -13.33
C GLN A 383 19.89 22.92 -13.61
N LYS A 384 19.44 23.82 -12.72
CA LYS A 384 19.71 25.26 -12.83
C LYS A 384 21.20 25.59 -12.69
N SER A 385 21.90 24.98 -11.73
CA SER A 385 23.34 25.24 -11.55
C SER A 385 24.18 24.70 -12.71
N LEU A 386 23.81 23.54 -13.28
CA LEU A 386 24.45 22.97 -14.47
C LEU A 386 24.27 23.88 -15.71
N LEU A 387 23.08 24.47 -15.90
CA LEU A 387 22.84 25.44 -16.98
C LEU A 387 23.70 26.70 -16.79
N ALA A 388 23.75 27.28 -15.58
CA ALA A 388 24.60 28.43 -15.28
C ALA A 388 26.10 28.12 -15.44
N GLN A 389 26.54 26.91 -15.09
CA GLN A 389 27.91 26.44 -15.31
C GLN A 389 28.24 26.36 -16.80
N ASN A 390 27.33 25.84 -17.63
CA ASN A 390 27.49 25.78 -19.09
C ASN A 390 27.57 27.19 -19.73
N GLU A 391 26.75 28.14 -19.27
CA GLU A 391 26.87 29.54 -19.70
C GLU A 391 28.23 30.15 -19.33
N ASN A 392 28.72 29.90 -18.11
CA ASN A 392 30.03 30.37 -17.68
C ASN A 392 31.17 29.69 -18.48
N GLN A 393 31.07 28.39 -18.80
CA GLN A 393 32.02 27.71 -19.68
C GLN A 393 32.06 28.34 -21.09
N LYS A 394 30.91 28.68 -21.68
CA LYS A 394 30.84 29.40 -22.95
C LYS A 394 31.50 30.79 -22.87
N ARG A 395 31.27 31.54 -21.78
CA ARG A 395 31.92 32.85 -21.54
C ARG A 395 33.44 32.71 -21.40
N MET A 396 33.92 31.71 -20.66
CA MET A 396 35.35 31.43 -20.51
C MET A 396 35.99 31.09 -21.86
N ALA A 397 35.38 30.21 -22.66
CA ALA A 397 35.91 29.85 -23.99
C ALA A 397 36.03 31.07 -24.94
N VAL A 398 35.08 32.01 -24.89
CA VAL A 398 35.16 33.27 -25.67
C VAL A 398 36.30 34.17 -25.17
N LEU A 399 36.50 34.29 -23.85
CA LEU A 399 37.61 35.06 -23.29
C LEU A 399 38.97 34.42 -23.58
N GLU A 400 39.07 33.09 -23.51
CA GLU A 400 40.27 32.33 -23.90
C GLU A 400 40.61 32.56 -25.39
N GLN A 401 39.62 32.53 -26.28
CA GLN A 401 39.81 32.86 -27.69
C GLN A 401 40.28 34.32 -27.87
N GLN A 402 39.71 35.28 -27.13
CA GLN A 402 40.12 36.68 -27.20
C GLN A 402 41.57 36.88 -26.72
N ILE A 403 41.98 36.18 -25.66
CA ILE A 403 43.37 36.19 -25.14
C ILE A 403 44.34 35.57 -26.16
N GLN A 404 43.95 34.49 -26.83
CA GLN A 404 44.78 33.87 -27.88
C GLN A 404 44.94 34.78 -29.10
N LEU A 405 43.88 35.49 -29.50
CA LEU A 405 43.93 36.46 -30.59
C LEU A 405 44.84 37.65 -30.24
N SER A 406 44.67 38.26 -29.06
CA SER A 406 45.51 39.40 -28.67
C SER A 406 46.99 39.02 -28.47
N ALA A 407 47.27 37.81 -27.95
CA ALA A 407 48.63 37.28 -27.87
C ALA A 407 49.25 37.07 -29.26
N ARG A 408 48.46 36.62 -30.25
CA ARG A 408 48.92 36.48 -31.63
C ARG A 408 49.17 37.84 -32.30
N ASP A 409 48.28 38.80 -32.10
CA ASP A 409 48.43 40.15 -32.65
C ASP A 409 49.67 40.84 -32.07
N PHE A 410 49.94 40.67 -30.77
CA PHE A 410 51.16 41.17 -30.13
C PHE A 410 52.45 40.56 -30.71
N GLU A 411 52.47 39.24 -30.99
CA GLU A 411 53.63 38.62 -31.67
C GLU A 411 53.77 39.10 -33.13
N ASN A 412 52.67 39.36 -33.85
CA ASN A 412 52.71 39.97 -35.18
C ASN A 412 53.30 41.40 -35.12
N GLU A 413 52.81 42.26 -34.23
CA GLU A 413 53.31 43.63 -34.03
C GLU A 413 54.79 43.65 -33.65
N LYS A 414 55.24 42.68 -32.85
CA LYS A 414 56.65 42.50 -32.48
C LYS A 414 57.51 42.17 -33.71
N LEU A 415 57.07 41.24 -34.57
CA LEU A 415 57.76 40.92 -35.83
C LEU A 415 57.79 42.12 -36.79
N ASP A 416 56.69 42.86 -36.92
CA ASP A 416 56.63 44.08 -37.73
C ASP A 416 57.58 45.16 -37.19
N ARG A 417 57.64 45.34 -35.86
CA ARG A 417 58.59 46.26 -35.22
C ARG A 417 60.04 45.85 -35.46
N GLU A 418 60.37 44.56 -35.38
CA GLU A 418 61.70 44.04 -35.68
C GLU A 418 62.06 44.25 -37.17
N SER A 419 61.11 44.04 -38.08
CA SER A 419 61.25 44.34 -39.51
C SER A 419 61.53 45.82 -39.77
N VAL A 420 60.74 46.73 -39.18
CA VAL A 420 60.94 48.18 -39.28
C VAL A 420 62.28 48.61 -38.67
N GLN A 421 62.68 48.05 -37.53
CA GLN A 421 64.00 48.31 -36.93
C GLN A 421 65.16 47.86 -37.84
N HIS A 422 65.00 46.74 -38.55
CA HIS A 422 65.97 46.25 -39.53
C HIS A 422 66.03 47.17 -40.76
N GLN A 423 64.88 47.60 -41.28
CA GLN A 423 64.81 48.57 -42.38
C GLN A 423 65.45 49.91 -42.01
N LEU A 424 65.20 50.41 -40.80
CA LEU A 424 65.83 51.64 -40.28
C LEU A 424 67.36 51.48 -40.19
N HIS A 425 67.86 50.36 -39.67
CA HIS A 425 69.30 50.08 -39.66
C HIS A 425 69.91 50.06 -41.07
N LYS A 426 69.20 49.50 -42.06
CA LYS A 426 69.63 49.50 -43.46
C LYS A 426 69.71 50.93 -44.00
N VAL A 427 68.67 51.75 -43.80
CA VAL A 427 68.67 53.17 -44.22
C VAL A 427 69.79 53.96 -43.54
N LEU A 428 69.98 53.82 -42.22
CA LEU A 428 71.07 54.49 -41.49
C LEU A 428 72.46 54.06 -41.98
N LYS A 429 72.63 52.81 -42.41
CA LYS A 429 73.88 52.31 -43.02
C LYS A 429 74.14 52.92 -44.39
N GLU A 430 73.12 53.04 -45.24
CA GLU A 430 73.26 53.71 -46.54
C GLU A 430 73.45 55.23 -46.40
N LEU A 431 72.76 55.89 -45.46
CA LEU A 431 73.00 57.30 -45.14
C LEU A 431 74.42 57.55 -44.65
N ARG A 432 74.99 56.65 -43.84
CA ARG A 432 76.39 56.73 -43.43
C ARG A 432 77.34 56.63 -44.62
N LYS A 433 77.15 55.64 -45.50
CA LYS A 433 77.92 55.52 -46.75
C LYS A 433 77.81 56.78 -47.63
N ALA A 434 76.60 57.31 -47.79
CA ALA A 434 76.37 58.53 -48.59
C ALA A 434 77.09 59.74 -47.98
N ARG A 435 77.06 59.90 -46.65
CA ARG A 435 77.81 60.94 -45.94
C ARG A 435 79.32 60.75 -46.09
N ASP A 436 79.81 59.52 -45.98
CA ASP A 436 81.24 59.22 -46.12
C ASP A 436 81.70 59.44 -47.59
N GLN A 437 80.85 59.17 -48.58
CA GLN A 437 81.05 59.56 -49.98
C GLN A 437 81.08 61.08 -50.18
N ILE A 438 80.18 61.84 -49.53
CA ILE A 438 80.19 63.31 -49.54
C ILE A 438 81.52 63.83 -48.97
N ALA A 439 81.97 63.31 -47.83
CA ALA A 439 83.24 63.70 -47.22
C ALA A 439 84.46 63.41 -48.14
N CYS A 440 84.44 62.30 -48.88
CA CYS A 440 85.45 62.03 -49.92
C CYS A 440 85.39 63.03 -51.10
N LEU A 441 84.21 63.47 -51.51
CA LEU A 441 84.04 64.47 -52.57
C LEU A 441 84.39 65.90 -52.11
N GLU A 442 84.16 66.23 -50.85
CA GLU A 442 84.54 67.51 -50.24
C GLU A 442 86.05 67.61 -50.07
N SER A 443 86.71 66.53 -49.59
CA SER A 443 88.17 66.47 -49.49
C SER A 443 88.90 66.41 -50.84
N ALA A 444 88.20 66.08 -51.93
CA ALA A 444 88.72 66.15 -53.30
C ALA A 444 88.68 67.55 -53.93
N LYS A 445 88.23 68.61 -53.22
CA LYS A 445 88.22 70.00 -53.70
C LYS A 445 89.33 70.86 -53.11
N PRO A 446 90.38 71.22 -53.89
CA PRO A 446 91.30 72.29 -53.52
C PRO A 446 90.84 73.69 -54.01
N GLN A 447 90.77 74.64 -53.07
CA GLN A 447 90.88 76.10 -53.21
C GLN A 447 90.30 76.86 -54.43
N ARG A 448 89.09 77.43 -54.23
CA ARG A 448 88.67 78.84 -54.47
C ARG A 448 87.28 78.98 -53.78
N GLU A 449 86.92 80.03 -53.03
CA GLU A 449 87.56 81.30 -52.71
C GLU A 449 87.30 81.73 -51.24
N THR A 450 88.22 82.55 -50.77
CA THR A 450 88.24 83.35 -49.54
C THR A 450 86.99 84.15 -49.16
N ARG A 451 86.72 84.21 -47.84
CA ARG A 451 86.08 85.32 -47.06
C ARG A 451 84.60 85.63 -47.34
N PHE A 452 83.76 85.61 -46.30
CA PHE A 452 83.24 86.84 -45.64
C PHE A 452 82.46 86.52 -44.34
N SER A 453 82.86 87.23 -43.27
CA SER A 453 82.21 87.60 -41.99
C SER A 453 81.05 86.81 -41.34
N GLU A 454 81.17 86.63 -40.01
CA GLU A 454 80.05 86.54 -39.05
C GLU A 454 79.19 87.83 -39.05
N PRO A 455 77.91 87.75 -38.62
CA PRO A 455 77.56 88.07 -37.22
C PRO A 455 76.73 86.93 -36.58
N SER A 456 76.91 86.54 -35.31
CA SER A 456 76.76 87.32 -34.07
C SER A 456 75.37 87.94 -33.86
N SER A 457 74.49 87.22 -33.16
CA SER A 457 73.62 87.83 -32.14
C SER A 457 73.14 86.81 -31.09
N TYR A 458 72.99 87.34 -29.88
CA TYR A 458 72.42 86.75 -28.66
C TYR A 458 71.05 86.06 -28.92
N THR A 459 70.60 85.08 -28.14
CA THR A 459 70.44 85.18 -26.68
C THR A 459 70.48 83.84 -25.95
N ARG A 460 71.31 83.76 -24.92
CA ARG A 460 71.19 82.83 -23.79
C ARG A 460 70.31 83.49 -22.72
N LEU A 461 69.24 82.82 -22.30
CA LEU A 461 68.56 83.13 -21.03
C LEU A 461 68.34 81.83 -20.25
N ASP A 462 69.26 81.61 -19.31
CA ASP A 462 69.14 80.65 -18.23
C ASP A 462 68.38 81.29 -17.05
N LEU A 463 67.60 80.45 -16.35
CA LEU A 463 67.45 80.42 -14.88
C LEU A 463 66.48 81.38 -14.14
N ASP A 464 65.60 80.72 -13.38
CA ASP A 464 64.90 81.07 -12.14
C ASP A 464 64.03 82.34 -12.00
N LYS A 465 62.72 82.06 -11.88
CA LYS A 465 62.05 82.32 -10.59
C LYS A 465 61.21 81.10 -10.15
N LEU A 466 61.59 80.50 -9.02
CA LEU A 466 60.80 79.46 -8.38
C LEU A 466 59.49 80.04 -7.81
N THR A 467 58.38 79.38 -8.12
CA THR A 467 57.47 78.92 -7.05
C THR A 467 56.86 77.57 -7.40
N ARG A 468 56.78 76.71 -6.38
CA ARG A 468 56.02 75.45 -6.36
C ARG A 468 54.52 75.79 -6.66
N GLN A 469 53.66 74.91 -7.18
CA GLN A 469 53.57 73.48 -6.90
C GLN A 469 52.68 72.72 -7.91
N ASP A 470 53.22 71.63 -8.46
CA ASP A 470 52.57 70.35 -8.78
C ASP A 470 51.02 70.24 -8.73
N ARG A 471 50.36 70.06 -9.90
CA ARG A 471 49.86 68.74 -10.35
C ARG A 471 49.13 68.70 -11.71
N ILE A 472 49.74 67.94 -12.63
CA ILE A 472 49.15 67.06 -13.67
C ILE A 472 48.31 67.68 -14.81
N LEU A 473 48.62 67.20 -16.03
CA LEU A 473 48.21 67.71 -17.34
C LEU A 473 47.08 66.89 -18.00
N ASN A 474 46.24 67.57 -18.78
CA ASN A 474 45.49 67.04 -19.93
C ASN A 474 46.46 66.74 -21.13
N PRO A 475 46.04 66.20 -22.30
CA PRO A 475 44.71 65.79 -22.79
C PRO A 475 44.74 64.28 -23.24
N THR A 476 43.91 63.66 -24.10
CA THR A 476 42.82 64.12 -25.01
C THR A 476 41.83 62.98 -25.29
N SER A 477 40.50 63.22 -25.20
CA SER A 477 39.46 62.65 -26.09
C SER A 477 38.05 63.12 -25.66
N PRO A 478 37.08 63.26 -26.60
CA PRO A 478 35.76 63.81 -26.29
C PRO A 478 34.78 62.74 -25.83
N LEU A 479 34.31 62.81 -24.58
CA LEU A 479 33.19 61.97 -24.11
C LEU A 479 32.33 62.67 -23.05
N LYS A 480 31.36 63.48 -23.51
CA LYS A 480 30.20 63.95 -22.72
C LYS A 480 28.93 64.06 -23.57
N SER A 481 28.47 62.93 -24.10
CA SER A 481 27.04 62.77 -24.42
C SER A 481 26.27 62.47 -23.13
N SER A 482 25.43 63.42 -22.71
CA SER A 482 24.22 63.22 -21.90
C SER A 482 24.12 61.93 -21.06
N ASN A 483 24.35 62.03 -19.74
CA ASN A 483 23.73 61.14 -18.76
C ASN A 483 22.23 61.48 -18.65
N THR A 484 21.47 61.06 -19.65
CA THR A 484 20.02 60.86 -19.57
C THR A 484 19.77 59.37 -19.36
N LEU A 485 18.75 59.01 -18.58
CA LEU A 485 18.44 57.65 -18.09
C LEU A 485 19.28 57.23 -16.86
N ASP A 486 18.84 57.66 -15.67
CA ASP A 486 18.18 56.75 -14.73
C ASP A 486 17.41 57.53 -13.64
N GLU A 487 16.23 58.05 -14.00
CA GLU A 487 15.25 58.58 -13.03
C GLU A 487 14.26 57.48 -12.59
N SER A 488 14.67 56.21 -12.57
CA SER A 488 13.81 55.18 -11.99
C SER A 488 13.85 55.24 -10.45
N PHE A 489 12.67 55.16 -9.86
CA PHE A 489 12.46 55.09 -8.42
C PHE A 489 11.99 53.68 -8.08
N LEU A 490 12.62 53.08 -7.08
CA LEU A 490 12.23 51.79 -6.50
C LEU A 490 11.30 52.07 -5.32
N GLU A 491 10.12 51.47 -5.33
CA GLU A 491 9.13 51.62 -4.26
C GLU A 491 9.20 50.46 -3.27
N CYS A 492 9.03 50.76 -1.98
CA CYS A 492 8.76 49.74 -0.98
C CYS A 492 7.40 49.08 -1.27
N PRO A 493 7.31 47.75 -1.49
CA PRO A 493 6.04 47.11 -1.82
C PRO A 493 5.00 47.16 -0.69
N ASN A 494 5.41 47.42 0.56
CA ASN A 494 4.51 47.45 1.71
C ASN A 494 3.93 48.86 1.98
N CYS A 495 4.74 49.92 1.92
CA CYS A 495 4.30 51.30 2.21
C CYS A 495 4.35 52.28 1.01
N ARG A 496 4.86 51.84 -0.15
CA ARG A 496 5.05 52.62 -1.39
C ARG A 496 5.95 53.86 -1.28
N ALA A 497 6.79 53.96 -0.25
CA ALA A 497 7.84 54.96 -0.20
C ALA A 497 8.82 54.78 -1.38
N SER A 498 9.01 55.83 -2.17
CA SER A 498 9.81 55.83 -3.40
C SER A 498 11.25 56.26 -3.13
N TYR A 499 12.23 55.48 -3.59
CA TYR A 499 13.66 55.74 -3.43
C TYR A 499 14.37 55.75 -4.79
N PRO A 500 15.25 56.72 -5.08
CA PRO A 500 16.07 56.68 -6.29
C PRO A 500 16.92 55.40 -6.35
N VAL A 501 17.12 54.79 -7.52
CA VAL A 501 17.96 53.58 -7.68
C VAL A 501 19.39 53.77 -7.12
N SER A 502 19.93 54.98 -7.26
CA SER A 502 21.23 55.38 -6.68
C SER A 502 21.31 55.24 -5.16
N GLN A 503 20.16 55.16 -4.47
CA GLN A 503 20.02 54.98 -3.02
C GLN A 503 19.41 53.62 -2.63
N HIS A 504 19.52 52.58 -3.46
CA HIS A 504 18.94 51.24 -3.17
C HIS A 504 19.29 50.67 -1.77
N ARG A 505 20.46 51.01 -1.20
CA ARG A 505 20.83 50.61 0.18
C ARG A 505 19.91 51.21 1.24
N ALA A 506 19.41 52.43 1.04
CA ALA A 506 18.44 53.05 1.95
C ALA A 506 17.06 52.38 1.85
N LEU A 507 16.66 51.95 0.65
CA LEU A 507 15.45 51.13 0.47
C LEU A 507 15.60 49.77 1.17
N LEU A 508 16.73 49.07 1.02
CA LEU A 508 16.95 47.79 1.71
C LEU A 508 16.86 47.93 3.24
N ALA A 509 17.54 48.93 3.82
CA ALA A 509 17.43 49.22 5.25
C ALA A 509 16.00 49.60 5.67
N HIS A 510 15.25 50.31 4.82
CA HIS A 510 13.84 50.61 5.06
C HIS A 510 12.97 49.33 5.04
N LEU A 511 13.24 48.38 4.13
CA LEU A 511 12.51 47.10 4.06
C LEU A 511 12.71 46.26 5.32
N ASP A 512 13.91 46.22 5.89
CA ASP A 512 14.19 45.51 7.15
C ASP A 512 13.32 46.00 8.32
N TYR A 513 12.97 47.30 8.35
CA TYR A 513 12.02 47.86 9.33
C TYR A 513 10.56 47.76 8.89
N CYS A 514 10.26 47.82 7.58
CA CYS A 514 8.89 47.87 7.05
C CYS A 514 8.26 46.47 6.86
N PHE A 515 9.01 45.39 7.06
CA PHE A 515 8.50 44.01 7.11
C PHE A 515 8.20 43.50 8.54
N ASN A 516 8.52 44.29 9.57
CA ASN A 516 8.09 44.10 10.95
C ASN A 516 6.89 45.01 11.28
#